data_AF-A0A3N5PHW7-F1
#
_entry.id   AF-A0A3N5PHW7-F1
#
_cell.length_a   1.000
_cell.length_b   1.000
_cell.length_c   1.000
_cell.angle_alpha   90.00
_cell.angle_beta   90.00
_cell.angle_gamma   90.00
#
_symmetry.space_group_name_H-M   'P 1'
#
loop_
_entity.id
_entity.type
_entity.pdbx_description
1 polymer ?
#
loop_
_entity_poly.entity_id
_entity_poly.type
_entity_poly.pdbx_seq_one_letter_code
_entity_poly.pdbx_strand_id
1 'polypeptide(L)'
;MIEQEWMGAGMSQPEQPPDGEVHLSQALADLEENKALEIVRLRMDRGDDPMRIIDDCQAGMRQVGELYAQQHYFLSGLIMAGDILRQIMELVMPTMEAGFAGHSSGRVLIGTVQGDIHDLGKNLVTMLLRSYGFSVLDLGVDVSAERFVAEARTIKPDVIGLSGLITAAHTSMRETVGALRDMMAEDGTQ
;
A
#
# COMPACT_ATOMS: atom_id res chain seq x y z
N MET A 1 -15.14 -37.81 -23.62
CA MET A 1 -16.39 -37.01 -23.66
C MET A 1 -16.51 -36.12 -22.42
N ILE A 2 -15.40 -35.51 -21.96
CA ILE A 2 -15.34 -34.60 -20.78
C ILE A 2 -14.27 -33.51 -21.07
N GLU A 3 -14.23 -32.99 -22.29
CA GLU A 3 -13.25 -31.96 -22.71
C GLU A 3 -13.88 -30.89 -23.62
N GLN A 4 -15.21 -30.69 -23.55
CA GLN A 4 -15.90 -29.65 -24.34
C GLN A 4 -16.83 -28.73 -23.53
N GLU A 5 -16.82 -28.78 -22.20
CA GLU A 5 -17.69 -27.94 -21.35
C GLU A 5 -16.98 -26.76 -20.66
N TRP A 6 -15.71 -26.48 -20.99
CA TRP A 6 -14.93 -25.37 -20.40
C TRP A 6 -14.70 -24.19 -21.35
N MET A 7 -15.46 -24.09 -22.45
CA MET A 7 -15.36 -23.00 -23.43
C MET A 7 -16.63 -22.14 -23.52
N GLY A 8 -17.34 -21.94 -22.39
CA GLY A 8 -18.64 -21.26 -22.39
C GLY A 8 -18.89 -20.24 -21.28
N ALA A 9 -17.93 -19.93 -20.40
CA ALA A 9 -18.08 -18.85 -19.44
C ALA A 9 -17.39 -17.60 -19.98
N GLY A 10 -18.19 -16.67 -20.50
CA GLY A 10 -17.72 -15.36 -20.91
C GLY A 10 -17.05 -14.65 -19.75
N MET A 11 -15.71 -14.71 -19.71
CA MET A 11 -14.90 -13.77 -18.95
C MET A 11 -15.07 -12.43 -19.67
N SER A 12 -16.01 -11.63 -19.19
CA SER A 12 -16.11 -10.22 -19.55
C SER A 12 -14.74 -9.60 -19.30
N GLN A 13 -14.05 -9.24 -20.39
CA GLN A 13 -12.86 -8.41 -20.33
C GLN A 13 -13.23 -7.15 -19.53
N PRO A 14 -12.36 -6.66 -18.63
CA PRO A 14 -12.62 -5.38 -17.97
C PRO A 14 -12.83 -4.34 -19.08
N GLU A 15 -14.03 -3.77 -19.11
CA GLU A 15 -14.46 -2.79 -20.10
C GLU A 15 -13.46 -1.63 -20.06
N GLN A 16 -12.76 -1.39 -21.18
CA GLN A 16 -11.86 -0.24 -21.24
C GLN A 16 -12.70 1.03 -21.13
N PRO A 17 -12.31 1.98 -20.26
CA PRO A 17 -13.06 3.21 -20.12
C PRO A 17 -13.12 3.97 -21.45
N PRO A 18 -14.24 4.66 -21.75
CA PRO A 18 -14.46 5.31 -23.03
C PRO A 18 -13.45 6.44 -23.29
N ASP A 19 -12.99 6.52 -24.55
CA ASP A 19 -12.09 7.56 -25.07
C ASP A 19 -12.58 8.97 -24.68
N GLY A 20 -11.78 9.66 -23.86
CA GLY A 20 -12.08 11.00 -23.34
C GLY A 20 -11.92 11.16 -21.83
N GLU A 21 -11.69 10.07 -21.08
CA GLU A 21 -11.35 10.16 -19.67
C GLU A 21 -9.96 10.74 -19.46
N VAL A 22 -9.87 11.82 -18.68
CA VAL A 22 -8.60 12.35 -18.22
C VAL A 22 -7.96 11.30 -17.32
N HIS A 23 -6.96 10.59 -17.83
CA HIS A 23 -6.32 9.50 -17.11
C HIS A 23 -5.57 10.04 -15.90
N LEU A 24 -6.05 9.71 -14.70
CA LEU A 24 -5.40 10.04 -13.43
C LEU A 24 -3.92 9.60 -13.41
N SER A 25 -3.64 8.43 -13.98
CA SER A 25 -2.29 7.90 -14.13
C SER A 25 -1.38 8.84 -14.92
N GLN A 26 -1.87 9.43 -16.01
CA GLN A 26 -1.12 10.38 -16.83
C GLN A 26 -0.94 11.73 -16.12
N ALA A 27 -2.01 12.27 -15.51
CA ALA A 27 -1.91 13.51 -14.74
C ALA A 27 -0.89 13.40 -13.59
N LEU A 28 -0.84 12.25 -12.91
CA LEU A 28 0.17 11.97 -11.90
C LEU A 28 1.58 11.82 -12.51
N ALA A 29 1.69 11.11 -13.64
CA ALA A 29 2.97 10.91 -14.33
C ALA A 29 3.58 12.23 -14.83
N ASP A 30 2.74 13.15 -15.30
CA ASP A 30 3.12 14.49 -15.78
C ASP A 30 3.31 15.51 -14.63
N LEU A 31 3.14 15.08 -13.37
CA LEU A 31 3.24 15.92 -12.17
C LEU A 31 2.21 17.08 -12.13
N GLU A 32 1.04 16.90 -12.75
CA GLU A 32 -0.04 17.89 -12.80
C GLU A 32 -0.91 17.82 -11.52
N GLU A 33 -0.36 18.24 -10.38
CA GLU A 33 -0.98 18.15 -9.04
C GLU A 33 -2.46 18.55 -8.99
N ASN A 34 -2.77 19.80 -9.39
CA ASN A 34 -4.14 20.32 -9.31
C ASN A 34 -5.13 19.48 -10.11
N LYS A 35 -4.71 19.03 -11.31
CA LYS A 35 -5.53 18.24 -12.21
C LYS A 35 -5.72 16.82 -11.67
N ALA A 36 -4.67 16.20 -11.11
CA ALA A 36 -4.78 14.89 -10.47
C ALA A 36 -5.78 14.93 -9.30
N LEU A 37 -5.70 15.95 -8.44
CA LEU A 37 -6.63 16.11 -7.31
C LEU A 37 -8.06 16.40 -7.75
N GLU A 38 -8.25 17.18 -8.82
CA GLU A 38 -9.57 17.44 -9.40
C GLU A 38 -10.22 16.16 -9.95
N ILE A 39 -9.45 15.34 -10.69
CA ILE A 39 -9.91 14.04 -11.20
C ILE A 39 -10.33 13.13 -10.04
N VAL A 40 -9.51 13.03 -9.00
CA VAL A 40 -9.81 12.19 -7.83
C VAL A 40 -11.11 12.62 -7.16
N ARG A 41 -11.29 13.92 -6.90
CA ARG A 41 -12.53 14.44 -6.31
C ARG A 41 -13.75 14.13 -7.17
N LEU A 42 -13.67 14.35 -8.48
CA LEU A 42 -14.76 14.06 -9.41
C LEU A 42 -15.13 12.57 -9.42
N ARG A 43 -14.13 11.68 -9.37
CA ARG A 43 -14.35 10.23 -9.31
C ARG A 43 -14.98 9.80 -7.99
N MET A 44 -14.52 10.36 -6.88
CA MET A 44 -15.13 10.12 -5.57
C MET A 44 -16.58 10.60 -5.51
N ASP A 45 -16.89 11.78 -6.05
CA ASP A 45 -18.26 12.33 -6.11
C ASP A 45 -19.21 11.46 -6.95
N ARG A 46 -18.67 10.75 -7.96
CA ARG A 46 -19.41 9.79 -8.79
C ARG A 46 -19.59 8.42 -8.12
N GLY A 47 -18.92 8.17 -7.00
CA GLY A 47 -18.94 6.88 -6.31
C GLY A 47 -18.07 5.83 -6.99
N ASP A 48 -17.01 6.24 -7.71
CA ASP A 48 -16.03 5.30 -8.24
C ASP A 48 -15.39 4.48 -7.11
N ASP A 49 -15.05 3.23 -7.43
CA ASP A 49 -14.31 2.37 -6.51
C ASP A 49 -12.94 3.00 -6.13
N PRO A 50 -12.71 3.30 -4.84
CA PRO A 50 -11.43 3.82 -4.35
C PRO A 50 -10.20 3.00 -4.78
N MET A 51 -10.34 1.68 -4.91
CA MET A 51 -9.24 0.82 -5.36
C MET A 51 -8.83 1.11 -6.79
N ARG A 52 -9.78 1.46 -7.67
CA ARG A 52 -9.45 1.84 -9.06
C ARG A 52 -8.68 3.15 -9.12
N ILE A 53 -8.97 4.09 -8.22
CA ILE A 53 -8.21 5.34 -8.10
C ILE A 53 -6.77 5.05 -7.69
N ILE A 54 -6.59 4.17 -6.70
CA ILE A 54 -5.27 3.74 -6.22
C ILE A 54 -4.49 3.01 -7.33
N ASP A 55 -5.13 2.13 -8.09
CA ASP A 55 -4.50 1.39 -9.19
C ASP A 55 -3.98 2.34 -10.29
N ASP A 56 -4.75 3.38 -10.63
CA ASP A 56 -4.31 4.42 -11.56
C ASP A 56 -3.13 5.23 -11.01
N CYS A 57 -3.15 5.56 -9.72
CA CYS A 57 -2.01 6.20 -9.06
C CYS A 57 -0.76 5.32 -9.11
N GLN A 58 -0.89 4.00 -8.88
CA GLN A 58 0.23 3.07 -9.03
C GLN A 58 0.76 3.05 -10.46
N ALA A 59 -0.13 3.11 -11.46
CA ALA A 59 0.28 3.19 -12.87
C ALA A 59 1.03 4.49 -13.17
N GLY A 60 0.57 5.64 -12.67
CA GLY A 60 1.29 6.90 -12.80
C GLY A 60 2.65 6.89 -12.11
N MET A 61 2.74 6.38 -10.87
CA MET A 61 4.01 6.26 -10.14
C MET A 61 5.03 5.37 -10.84
N ARG A 62 4.59 4.28 -11.50
CA ARG A 62 5.48 3.45 -12.32
C ARG A 62 6.11 4.26 -13.45
N GLN A 63 5.32 5.07 -14.15
CA GLN A 63 5.80 5.95 -15.21
C GLN A 63 6.78 7.00 -14.69
N VAL A 64 6.50 7.64 -13.54
CA VAL A 64 7.45 8.58 -12.90
C VAL A 64 8.79 7.87 -12.62
N GLY A 65 8.75 6.64 -12.10
CA GLY A 65 9.95 5.84 -11.87
C GLY A 65 10.74 5.53 -13.14
N GLU A 66 10.05 5.21 -14.23
CA GLU A 66 10.65 4.98 -15.55
C GLU A 66 11.29 6.27 -16.11
N LEU A 67 10.59 7.40 -16.02
CA LEU A 67 11.10 8.71 -16.45
C LEU A 67 12.34 9.13 -15.65
N TYR A 68 12.36 8.86 -14.34
CA TYR A 68 13.54 9.06 -13.50
C TYR A 68 14.71 8.15 -13.92
N ALA A 69 14.44 6.86 -14.14
CA ALA A 69 15.47 5.90 -14.58
C ALA A 69 16.08 6.27 -15.95
N GLN A 70 15.29 6.87 -16.83
CA GLN A 70 15.72 7.39 -18.12
C GLN A 70 16.32 8.81 -18.05
N GLN A 71 16.49 9.37 -16.85
CA GLN A 71 17.04 10.73 -16.62
C GLN A 71 16.20 11.87 -17.19
N HIS A 72 14.92 11.64 -17.49
CA HIS A 72 13.97 12.69 -17.87
C HIS A 72 13.48 13.45 -16.63
N TYR A 73 13.31 12.75 -15.51
CA TYR A 73 13.05 13.35 -14.21
C TYR A 73 14.27 13.24 -13.28
N PHE A 74 14.39 14.24 -12.41
CA PHE A 74 15.35 14.26 -11.33
C PHE A 74 14.69 13.87 -10.01
N LEU A 75 15.47 13.82 -8.93
CA LEU A 75 14.98 13.52 -7.59
C LEU A 75 13.81 14.43 -7.17
N SER A 76 13.81 15.69 -7.59
CA SER A 76 12.69 16.62 -7.34
C SER A 76 11.36 16.15 -7.94
N GLY A 77 11.39 15.48 -9.10
CA GLY A 77 10.20 14.91 -9.73
C GLY A 77 9.63 13.74 -8.93
N LEU A 78 10.50 12.87 -8.39
CA LEU A 78 10.08 11.80 -7.48
C LEU A 78 9.45 12.35 -6.19
N ILE A 79 10.04 13.40 -5.62
CA ILE A 79 9.50 14.06 -4.42
C ILE A 79 8.13 14.67 -4.71
N MET A 80 7.98 15.35 -5.85
CA MET A 80 6.71 15.95 -6.26
C MET A 80 5.64 14.87 -6.50
N ALA A 81 5.94 13.80 -7.23
CA ALA A 81 5.02 12.69 -7.43
C ALA A 81 4.59 12.04 -6.12
N GLY A 82 5.54 11.85 -5.20
CA GLY A 82 5.27 11.32 -3.86
C GLY A 82 4.34 12.24 -3.05
N ASP A 83 4.50 13.55 -3.14
CA ASP A 83 3.62 14.51 -2.47
C ASP A 83 2.20 14.51 -3.07
N ILE A 84 2.08 14.49 -4.40
CA ILE A 84 0.78 14.37 -5.07
C ILE A 84 0.09 13.08 -4.64
N LEU A 85 0.80 11.95 -4.64
CA LEU A 85 0.27 10.67 -4.19
C LEU A 85 -0.19 10.73 -2.73
N ARG A 86 0.59 11.35 -1.84
CA ARG A 86 0.21 11.55 -0.43
C ARG A 86 -1.12 12.31 -0.32
N GLN A 87 -1.25 13.42 -1.03
CA GLN A 87 -2.48 14.22 -1.03
C GLN A 87 -3.68 13.43 -1.57
N ILE A 88 -3.49 12.61 -2.60
CA ILE A 88 -4.55 11.72 -3.12
C ILE A 88 -4.95 10.70 -2.06
N MET A 89 -3.99 10.06 -1.39
CA MET A 89 -4.26 9.07 -0.35
C MET A 89 -5.03 9.69 0.83
N GLU A 90 -4.75 10.94 1.20
CA GLU A 90 -5.50 11.67 2.23
C GLU A 90 -6.98 11.88 1.87
N LEU A 91 -7.31 11.97 0.59
CA LEU A 91 -8.70 12.03 0.12
C LEU A 91 -9.34 10.65 0.08
N VAL A 92 -8.65 9.66 -0.49
CA VAL A 92 -9.21 8.35 -0.81
C VAL A 92 -9.35 7.48 0.44
N MET A 93 -8.34 7.46 1.31
CA MET A 93 -8.30 6.53 2.44
C MET A 93 -9.53 6.66 3.38
N PRO A 94 -9.93 7.85 3.86
CA PRO A 94 -11.08 7.95 4.78
C PRO A 94 -12.38 7.31 4.26
N THR A 95 -12.55 7.20 2.94
CA THR A 95 -13.76 6.61 2.33
C THR A 95 -13.80 5.09 2.38
N MET A 96 -12.65 4.43 2.52
CA MET A 96 -12.58 2.95 2.59
C MET A 96 -12.56 2.44 4.03
N GLU A 97 -12.51 3.33 5.03
CA GLU A 97 -12.65 3.00 6.45
C GLU A 97 -14.10 2.66 6.86
N ALA A 98 -14.84 1.94 6.01
CA ALA A 98 -16.13 1.38 6.38
C ALA A 98 -15.91 0.30 7.46
N GLY A 99 -16.18 0.69 8.71
CA GLY A 99 -15.82 -0.06 9.91
C GLY A 99 -16.46 -1.44 9.98
N PHE A 100 -15.64 -2.47 10.08
CA PHE A 100 -16.08 -3.79 10.49
C PHE A 100 -16.62 -3.74 11.92
N ALA A 101 -17.92 -4.00 12.09
CA ALA A 101 -18.61 -4.05 13.39
C ALA A 101 -18.73 -5.49 13.91
N GLY A 102 -17.58 -6.17 14.08
CA GLY A 102 -17.53 -7.56 14.53
C GLY A 102 -16.33 -7.88 15.42
N HIS A 103 -16.13 -9.16 15.73
CA HIS A 103 -14.97 -9.63 16.49
C HIS A 103 -13.72 -9.68 15.61
N SER A 104 -12.58 -9.21 16.15
CA SER A 104 -11.32 -9.11 15.41
C SER A 104 -10.95 -10.41 14.69
N SER A 105 -10.61 -10.30 13.39
CA SER A 105 -10.14 -11.39 12.53
C SER A 105 -8.69 -11.81 12.83
N GLY A 106 -8.02 -11.13 13.75
CA GLY A 106 -6.62 -11.35 14.13
C GLY A 106 -5.90 -10.04 14.47
N ARG A 107 -4.78 -10.15 15.17
CA ARG A 107 -3.89 -9.04 15.53
C ARG A 107 -2.73 -8.96 14.53
N VAL A 108 -2.53 -7.78 13.96
CA VAL A 108 -1.40 -7.51 13.06
C VAL A 108 -0.50 -6.47 13.71
N LEU A 109 0.79 -6.75 13.75
CA LEU A 109 1.83 -5.77 14.07
C LEU A 109 2.52 -5.39 12.77
N ILE A 110 2.59 -4.11 12.43
CA ILE A 110 3.22 -3.66 11.18
C ILE A 110 4.08 -2.42 11.42
N GLY A 111 5.19 -2.27 10.69
CA GLY A 111 6.03 -1.08 10.75
C GLY A 111 6.99 -0.98 9.56
N THR A 112 7.44 0.23 9.25
CA THR A 112 8.55 0.44 8.30
C THR A 112 9.86 0.26 9.04
N VAL A 113 10.74 -0.60 8.51
CA VAL A 113 11.98 -0.98 9.17
C VAL A 113 12.96 0.18 9.32
N GLN A 114 13.89 0.02 10.25
CA GLN A 114 14.94 1.00 10.53
C GLN A 114 15.66 1.50 9.27
N GLY A 115 15.93 2.80 9.24
CA GLY A 115 16.58 3.48 8.11
C GLY A 115 15.66 3.74 6.92
N ASP A 116 14.38 3.37 7.00
CA ASP A 116 13.39 3.64 5.96
C ASP A 116 12.19 4.43 6.52
N ILE A 117 11.76 5.43 5.76
CA ILE A 117 10.68 6.36 6.10
C ILE A 117 9.45 6.22 5.20
N HIS A 118 9.49 5.36 4.19
CA HIS A 118 8.40 5.25 3.22
C HIS A 118 7.25 4.42 3.82
N ASP A 119 6.07 5.03 3.88
CA ASP A 119 4.92 4.47 4.57
C ASP A 119 3.61 4.49 3.78
N LEU A 120 3.53 5.16 2.63
CA LEU A 120 2.28 5.22 1.84
C LEU A 120 1.70 3.83 1.56
N GLY A 121 2.53 2.87 1.13
CA GLY A 121 2.11 1.48 0.91
C GLY A 121 1.73 0.76 2.22
N LYS A 122 2.49 0.98 3.30
CA LYS A 122 2.18 0.43 4.63
C LYS A 122 0.83 0.93 5.14
N ASN A 123 0.57 2.22 5.04
CA ASN A 123 -0.64 2.86 5.55
C ASN A 123 -1.88 2.36 4.78
N LEU A 124 -1.75 2.16 3.46
CA LEU A 124 -2.79 1.52 2.65
C LEU A 124 -3.08 0.09 3.13
N VAL A 125 -2.04 -0.73 3.35
CA VAL A 125 -2.20 -2.10 3.87
C VAL A 125 -2.82 -2.09 5.27
N THR A 126 -2.35 -1.23 6.17
CA THR A 126 -2.90 -1.07 7.54
C THR A 126 -4.40 -0.76 7.49
N MET A 127 -4.79 0.14 6.61
CA MET A 127 -6.18 0.56 6.48
C MET A 127 -7.07 -0.52 5.84
N LEU A 128 -6.60 -1.22 4.82
CA LEU A 128 -7.29 -2.39 4.25
C LEU A 128 -7.45 -3.50 5.31
N LEU A 129 -6.42 -3.81 6.08
CA LEU A 129 -6.51 -4.78 7.16
C LEU A 129 -7.57 -4.40 8.19
N ARG A 130 -7.66 -3.12 8.56
CA ARG A 130 -8.70 -2.61 9.48
C ARG A 130 -10.10 -2.73 8.87
N SER A 131 -10.29 -2.44 7.59
CA SER A 131 -11.59 -2.59 6.93
C SER A 131 -12.05 -4.05 6.84
N TYR A 132 -11.11 -5.00 6.76
CA TYR A 132 -11.36 -6.45 6.86
C TYR A 132 -11.46 -6.98 8.31
N GLY A 133 -11.46 -6.10 9.32
CA GLY A 133 -11.70 -6.47 10.72
C GLY A 133 -10.48 -6.93 11.50
N PHE A 134 -9.25 -6.70 11.02
CA PHE A 134 -8.04 -6.97 11.79
C PHE A 134 -7.76 -5.86 12.81
N SER A 135 -7.24 -6.24 13.98
CA SER A 135 -6.70 -5.30 14.96
C SER A 135 -5.24 -4.99 14.62
N VAL A 136 -4.99 -3.85 14.00
CA VAL A 136 -3.65 -3.48 13.51
C VAL A 136 -2.97 -2.47 14.44
N LEU A 137 -1.85 -2.86 15.04
CA LEU A 137 -0.87 -1.92 15.60
C LEU A 137 0.17 -1.57 14.54
N ASP A 138 0.19 -0.29 14.16
CA ASP A 138 1.22 0.28 13.29
C ASP A 138 2.29 0.97 14.15
N LEU A 139 3.53 0.52 14.04
CA LEU A 139 4.68 1.07 14.76
C LEU A 139 5.19 2.38 14.14
N GLY A 140 4.73 2.75 12.95
CA GLY A 140 5.20 3.91 12.21
C GLY A 140 6.41 3.56 11.35
N VAL A 141 7.35 4.49 11.25
CA VAL A 141 8.54 4.38 10.39
C VAL A 141 9.84 4.38 11.18
N ASP A 142 10.94 4.02 10.52
CA ASP A 142 12.27 3.95 11.14
C ASP A 142 12.30 3.10 12.42
N VAL A 143 11.69 1.91 12.36
CA VAL A 143 11.48 1.06 13.53
C VAL A 143 12.60 0.04 13.70
N SER A 144 13.26 0.06 14.85
CA SER A 144 14.34 -0.90 15.17
C SER A 144 13.82 -2.32 15.42
N ALA A 145 14.69 -3.30 15.21
CA ALA A 145 14.39 -4.72 15.45
C ALA A 145 13.97 -4.97 16.91
N GLU A 146 14.61 -4.30 17.87
CA GLU A 146 14.31 -4.42 19.30
C GLU A 146 12.89 -3.93 19.62
N ARG A 147 12.45 -2.85 18.96
CA ARG A 147 11.09 -2.34 19.13
C ARG A 147 10.06 -3.32 18.56
N PHE A 148 10.33 -3.93 17.40
CA PHE A 148 9.48 -5.00 16.89
C PHE A 148 9.36 -6.17 17.87
N VAL A 149 10.48 -6.64 18.44
CA VAL A 149 10.50 -7.72 19.42
C VAL A 149 9.71 -7.35 20.69
N ALA A 150 9.94 -6.15 21.25
CA ALA A 150 9.27 -5.70 22.47
C ALA A 150 7.75 -5.63 22.31
N GLU A 151 7.27 -5.10 21.18
CA GLU A 151 5.86 -4.97 20.87
C GLU A 151 5.24 -6.33 20.53
N ALA A 152 5.98 -7.20 19.83
CA ALA A 152 5.54 -8.58 19.54
C ALA A 152 5.33 -9.39 20.82
N ARG A 153 6.22 -9.28 21.83
CA ARG A 153 6.04 -9.95 23.12
C ARG A 153 4.81 -9.45 23.88
N THR A 154 4.53 -8.15 23.80
CA THR A 154 3.41 -7.51 24.50
C THR A 154 2.07 -7.86 23.86
N ILE A 155 1.99 -7.72 22.54
CA ILE A 155 0.72 -7.80 21.81
C ILE A 155 0.43 -9.20 21.32
N LYS A 156 1.46 -10.04 21.19
CA LYS A 156 1.38 -11.42 20.67
C LYS A 156 0.58 -11.44 19.35
N PRO A 157 1.03 -10.70 18.32
CA PRO A 157 0.30 -10.60 17.06
C PRO A 157 0.27 -11.95 16.35
N ASP A 158 -0.78 -12.17 15.55
CA ASP A 158 -0.91 -13.34 14.68
C ASP A 158 -0.08 -13.17 13.40
N VAL A 159 0.15 -11.93 12.97
CA VAL A 159 0.98 -11.57 11.80
C VAL A 159 1.88 -10.39 12.14
N ILE A 160 3.14 -10.46 11.73
CA ILE A 160 4.07 -9.34 11.75
C ILE A 160 4.39 -8.92 10.30
N GLY A 161 4.12 -7.67 9.95
CA GLY A 161 4.42 -7.06 8.67
C GLY A 161 5.63 -6.12 8.76
N LEU A 162 6.57 -6.27 7.84
CA LEU A 162 7.72 -5.37 7.68
C LEU A 162 7.58 -4.61 6.36
N SER A 163 7.60 -3.29 6.42
CA SER A 163 7.57 -2.41 5.25
C SER A 163 8.97 -1.84 4.97
N GLY A 164 9.31 -1.68 3.69
CA GLY A 164 10.53 -1.04 3.22
C GLY A 164 10.51 -0.89 1.70
N LEU A 165 11.01 0.23 1.21
CA LEU A 165 11.03 0.62 -0.19
C LEU A 165 12.45 0.62 -0.76
N ILE A 166 13.44 1.02 0.03
CA ILE A 166 14.82 1.17 -0.45
C ILE A 166 15.63 -0.12 -0.25
N THR A 167 16.67 -0.32 -1.07
CA THR A 167 17.52 -1.51 -1.00
C THR A 167 18.16 -1.72 0.38
N ALA A 168 18.51 -0.63 1.08
CA ALA A 168 19.07 -0.70 2.43
C ALA A 168 18.11 -1.32 3.45
N ALA A 169 16.79 -1.19 3.25
CA ALA A 169 15.77 -1.75 4.13
C ALA A 169 15.83 -3.29 4.19
N HIS A 170 16.34 -3.96 3.14
CA HIS A 170 16.48 -5.41 3.15
C HIS A 170 17.39 -5.91 4.29
N THR A 171 18.45 -5.17 4.62
CA THR A 171 19.34 -5.54 5.73
C THR A 171 18.59 -5.44 7.07
N SER A 172 17.90 -4.33 7.31
CA SER A 172 17.11 -4.12 8.53
C SER A 172 15.94 -5.09 8.64
N MET A 173 15.31 -5.47 7.53
CA MET A 173 14.31 -6.56 7.51
C MET A 173 14.92 -7.89 7.95
N ARG A 174 16.10 -8.25 7.45
CA ARG A 174 16.78 -9.50 7.83
C ARG A 174 17.12 -9.52 9.32
N GLU A 175 17.64 -8.41 9.83
CA GLU A 175 17.96 -8.24 11.26
C GLU A 175 16.70 -8.37 12.12
N THR A 176 15.62 -7.70 11.73
CA THR A 176 14.32 -7.78 12.42
C THR A 176 13.76 -9.20 12.43
N VAL A 177 13.78 -9.90 11.30
CA VAL A 177 13.35 -11.31 11.21
C VAL A 177 14.23 -12.21 12.06
N GLY A 178 15.55 -11.98 12.10
CA GLY A 178 16.47 -12.71 12.97
C GLY A 178 16.10 -12.55 14.45
N ALA A 179 15.96 -11.29 14.90
CA ALA A 179 15.62 -10.98 16.29
C ALA A 179 14.25 -11.55 16.71
N LEU A 180 13.26 -11.52 15.81
CA LEU A 180 11.94 -12.13 16.05
C LEU A 180 12.03 -13.65 16.16
N ARG A 181 12.86 -14.31 15.35
CA ARG A 181 13.07 -15.77 15.44
C ARG A 181 13.77 -16.17 16.73
N ASP A 182 14.79 -15.41 17.15
CA ASP A 182 15.49 -15.65 18.41
C ASP A 182 14.53 -15.49 19.60
N MET A 183 13.73 -14.42 19.60
CA MET A 183 12.63 -14.22 20.56
C MET A 183 11.66 -15.43 20.61
N MET A 184 11.21 -15.91 19.46
CA MET A 184 10.27 -17.04 19.36
C MET A 184 10.89 -18.33 19.92
N ALA A 185 12.17 -18.57 19.64
CA ALA A 185 12.92 -19.72 20.15
C ALA A 185 13.09 -19.67 21.68
N GLU A 186 13.36 -18.49 22.25
CA GLU A 186 13.46 -18.27 23.70
C GLU A 186 12.11 -18.46 24.41
N ASP A 187 11.03 -17.97 23.81
CA ASP A 187 9.69 -17.99 24.39
C ASP A 187 8.94 -19.29 24.15
N GLY A 188 9.48 -20.19 23.33
CA GLY A 188 8.81 -21.42 22.90
C GLY A 188 7.55 -21.17 22.07
N THR A 189 7.50 -20.06 21.34
CA THR A 189 6.35 -19.65 20.52
C THR A 189 6.62 -20.00 19.05
N GLN A 190 5.62 -20.50 18.30
CA GLN A 190 5.74 -20.84 16.87
C GLN A 190 5.23 -19.74 15.96
#